data_AF-A0A959HVF1-F1
#
_entry.id   AF-A0A959HVF1-F1
#
_cell.length_a   1.000
_cell.length_b   1.000
_cell.length_c   1.000
_cell.angle_alpha   90.00
_cell.angle_beta   90.00
_cell.angle_gamma   90.00
#
_symmetry.space_group_name_H-M   'P 1'
#
loop_
_entity.id
_entity.type
_entity.pdbx_description
1 polymer ?
#
loop_
_entity_poly.entity_id
_entity_poly.type
_entity_poly.pdbx_seq_one_letter_code
_entity_poly.pdbx_strand_id
1 'polypeptide(L)'
;MRSNGQYMIWLVISLLWCSAAEAQPVLSTKRKIEGYEIYQDHHNKRLFYYSPPEIALKTDNNGMPAFTLLQMRYTGTHLYSDKDFKGFLNLLQLTVDMAPVTPEAFGKIKTALGRGAELKPMPVRQFNAELIIPLGDADAANEKYRKVSAGGVDAAGETGSGNVFWRERTFTMRLENYEAQLLWDQVETGKLGISFSYAFYADAIPGQVGKAKYSGAGDFAKEMEEGMPEGAVFDSTLNTYLVKANTFPIYIDPARCPECLKKVDINEEMPPAYASFEVRCYDFSDGLRPDLFKKIVEIKAFGAAKEYISVKTDFSRNKPDLSSQVARFKYAIRLDHPLEYRVTEINVNGEKTVSQWMPRQSWSEVIDVTTPAKENRIGKRSLDIELSADSLVEKGFASGTCQIAYMLNGQPVQQSLTWEAEDENPLKHLAFMYDRDQPVRYRFVVALAEGDISTPFKALGPEEEYVFYMPEDD
;
A
#
# COMPACT_ATOMS: atom_id res chain seq x y z
N MET A 1 24.68 53.25 -5.82
CA MET A 1 23.98 52.49 -6.88
C MET A 1 24.57 51.08 -6.97
N ARG A 2 24.15 50.18 -6.09
CA ARG A 2 24.38 48.73 -6.16
C ARG A 2 23.42 48.06 -5.17
N SER A 3 22.91 46.89 -5.57
CA SER A 3 22.18 45.87 -4.78
C SER A 3 20.71 46.10 -4.38
N ASN A 4 19.82 46.35 -5.33
CA ASN A 4 18.38 46.03 -5.17
C ASN A 4 17.91 44.82 -6.02
N GLY A 5 18.80 44.20 -6.80
CA GLY A 5 18.45 43.11 -7.72
C GLY A 5 18.57 41.67 -7.18
N GLN A 6 19.20 41.47 -6.01
CA GLN A 6 19.41 40.12 -5.46
C GLN A 6 18.29 39.64 -4.52
N TYR A 7 17.56 40.54 -3.87
CA TYR A 7 16.45 40.17 -2.98
C TYR A 7 15.18 39.74 -3.74
N MET A 8 15.02 40.17 -5.00
CA MET A 8 13.87 39.80 -5.83
C MET A 8 13.98 38.37 -6.41
N ILE A 9 15.19 37.84 -6.56
CA ILE A 9 15.43 36.46 -7.04
C ILE A 9 15.16 35.43 -5.94
N TRP A 10 15.46 35.76 -4.67
CA TRP A 10 15.13 34.87 -3.54
C TRP A 10 13.63 34.78 -3.24
N LEU A 11 12.88 35.88 -3.44
CA LEU A 11 11.42 35.89 -3.21
C LEU A 11 10.62 35.09 -4.26
N VAL A 12 11.15 34.97 -5.49
CA VAL A 12 10.54 34.15 -6.56
C VAL A 12 10.86 32.66 -6.38
N ILE A 13 12.02 32.31 -5.80
CA ILE A 13 12.39 30.92 -5.50
C ILE A 13 11.63 30.38 -4.27
N SER A 14 11.30 31.23 -3.28
CA SER A 14 10.43 30.82 -2.14
C SER A 14 8.96 30.68 -2.52
N LEU A 15 8.48 31.41 -3.53
CA LEU A 15 7.11 31.27 -4.06
C LEU A 15 6.95 30.11 -5.07
N LEU A 16 8.06 29.47 -5.47
CA LEU A 16 8.07 28.25 -6.29
C LEU A 16 8.16 26.97 -5.45
N TRP A 17 8.20 27.07 -4.13
CA TRP A 17 7.64 26.06 -3.24
C TRP A 17 6.11 26.14 -3.29
N CYS A 18 5.54 26.06 -4.49
CA CYS A 18 4.18 25.58 -4.65
C CYS A 18 4.23 24.17 -4.08
N SER A 19 3.69 24.04 -2.88
CA SER A 19 3.28 22.81 -2.25
C SER A 19 2.90 21.86 -3.38
N ALA A 20 3.64 20.76 -3.54
CA ALA A 20 3.07 19.62 -4.23
C ALA A 20 1.82 19.33 -3.42
N ALA A 21 0.68 19.81 -3.92
CA ALA A 21 -0.59 19.71 -3.23
C ALA A 21 -0.85 18.22 -3.14
N GLU A 22 -0.53 17.66 -1.96
CA GLU A 22 -0.88 16.29 -1.64
C GLU A 22 -2.37 16.18 -1.88
N ALA A 23 -2.76 15.21 -2.69
CA ALA A 23 -4.16 15.05 -3.02
C ALA A 23 -4.94 14.81 -1.72
N GLN A 24 -5.97 15.61 -1.48
CA GLN A 24 -6.82 15.47 -0.30
C GLN A 24 -8.27 15.28 -0.74
N PRO A 25 -8.60 14.13 -1.37
CA PRO A 25 -9.97 13.84 -1.74
C PRO A 25 -10.86 13.75 -0.50
N VAL A 26 -12.05 14.32 -0.55
CA VAL A 26 -13.03 14.27 0.54
C VAL A 26 -14.07 13.18 0.26
N LEU A 27 -14.09 12.11 1.05
CA LEU A 27 -14.96 10.95 0.82
C LEU A 27 -16.45 11.28 0.86
N SER A 28 -16.87 12.16 1.78
CA SER A 28 -18.27 12.59 1.88
C SER A 28 -18.79 13.32 0.64
N THR A 29 -17.91 13.76 -0.27
CA THR A 29 -18.29 14.43 -1.52
C THR A 29 -18.49 13.47 -2.69
N LYS A 30 -18.42 12.16 -2.46
CA LYS A 30 -18.56 11.09 -3.44
C LYS A 30 -19.80 11.27 -4.33
N ARG A 31 -19.60 11.26 -5.64
CA ARG A 31 -20.65 11.27 -6.67
C ARG A 31 -20.35 10.24 -7.74
N LYS A 32 -21.38 9.56 -8.26
CA LYS A 32 -21.22 8.62 -9.38
C LYS A 32 -21.58 9.31 -10.70
N ILE A 33 -20.63 9.37 -11.64
CA ILE A 33 -20.80 9.98 -12.96
C ILE A 33 -20.18 9.06 -14.02
N GLU A 34 -20.94 8.66 -15.04
CA GLU A 34 -20.50 7.72 -16.09
C GLU A 34 -19.88 6.41 -15.54
N GLY A 35 -20.37 5.93 -14.39
CA GLY A 35 -19.85 4.72 -13.75
C GLY A 35 -18.61 4.92 -12.86
N TYR A 36 -18.02 6.12 -12.85
CA TYR A 36 -16.87 6.46 -12.01
C TYR A 36 -17.31 7.16 -10.73
N GLU A 37 -16.59 6.91 -9.64
CA GLU A 37 -16.77 7.63 -8.38
C GLU A 37 -15.84 8.84 -8.36
N ILE A 38 -16.41 10.01 -8.15
CA ILE A 38 -15.73 11.31 -8.19
C ILE A 38 -15.78 11.94 -6.81
N TYR A 39 -14.64 12.46 -6.37
CA TYR A 39 -14.42 13.05 -5.05
C TYR A 39 -13.86 14.46 -5.25
N GLN A 40 -14.37 15.45 -4.52
CA GLN A 40 -13.86 16.81 -4.54
C GLN A 40 -12.63 16.94 -3.64
N ASP A 41 -11.69 17.80 -4.02
CA ASP A 41 -10.55 18.16 -3.18
C ASP A 41 -10.97 19.03 -1.99
N HIS A 42 -10.32 18.83 -0.84
CA HIS A 42 -10.61 19.54 0.40
C HIS A 42 -10.37 21.05 0.29
N HIS A 43 -9.28 21.46 -0.37
CA HIS A 43 -8.90 22.86 -0.47
C HIS A 43 -9.38 23.51 -1.77
N ASN A 44 -9.26 22.79 -2.89
CA ASN A 44 -9.62 23.32 -4.20
C ASN A 44 -10.97 22.77 -4.68
N LYS A 45 -12.03 23.57 -4.52
CA LYS A 45 -13.40 23.21 -4.95
C LYS A 45 -13.54 22.91 -6.45
N ARG A 46 -12.56 23.25 -7.29
CA ARG A 46 -12.55 22.94 -8.73
C ARG A 46 -11.70 21.73 -9.08
N LEU A 47 -10.96 21.16 -8.13
CA LEU A 47 -10.19 19.95 -8.32
C LEU A 47 -10.99 18.75 -7.85
N PHE A 48 -11.03 17.72 -8.67
CA PHE A 48 -11.73 16.48 -8.42
C PHE A 48 -10.82 15.29 -8.70
N TYR A 49 -11.06 14.21 -7.97
CA TYR A 49 -10.37 12.93 -8.10
C TYR A 49 -11.35 11.86 -8.55
N TYR A 50 -10.98 11.05 -9.54
CA TYR A 50 -11.75 9.86 -9.90
C TYR A 50 -11.14 8.61 -9.30
N SER A 51 -11.99 7.70 -8.80
CA SER A 51 -11.59 6.38 -8.32
C SER A 51 -10.91 5.56 -9.42
N PRO A 52 -10.08 4.56 -9.05
CA PRO A 52 -9.59 3.57 -10.01
C PRO A 52 -10.74 2.94 -10.84
N PRO A 53 -10.50 2.64 -12.13
CA PRO A 53 -11.39 1.82 -12.95
C PRO A 53 -11.62 0.42 -12.38
N GLU A 54 -12.58 -0.30 -12.96
CA GLU A 54 -12.69 -1.75 -12.74
C GLU A 54 -11.47 -2.47 -13.32
N ILE A 55 -11.03 -3.52 -12.64
CA ILE A 55 -10.02 -4.45 -13.13
C ILE A 55 -10.71 -5.67 -13.73
N ALA A 56 -10.17 -6.19 -14.82
CA ALA A 56 -10.58 -7.45 -15.41
C ALA A 56 -9.37 -8.31 -15.79
N LEU A 57 -9.56 -9.62 -15.98
CA LEU A 57 -8.54 -10.48 -16.57
C LEU A 57 -8.24 -9.98 -18.00
N LYS A 58 -6.96 -9.79 -18.31
CA LYS A 58 -6.53 -9.39 -19.65
C LYS A 58 -6.80 -10.54 -20.62
N THR A 59 -7.37 -10.22 -21.77
CA THR A 59 -7.52 -11.16 -22.89
C THR A 59 -6.74 -10.63 -24.10
N ASP A 60 -6.21 -11.53 -24.92
CA ASP A 60 -5.63 -11.17 -26.20
C ASP A 60 -6.72 -10.85 -27.25
N ASN A 61 -6.30 -10.52 -28.48
CA ASN A 61 -7.20 -10.21 -29.59
C ASN A 61 -8.09 -11.39 -30.02
N ASN A 62 -7.72 -12.62 -29.64
CA ASN A 62 -8.49 -13.84 -29.92
C ASN A 62 -9.42 -14.21 -28.75
N GLY A 63 -9.48 -13.37 -27.69
CA GLY A 63 -10.26 -13.62 -26.49
C GLY A 63 -9.60 -14.60 -25.51
N MET A 64 -8.31 -14.90 -25.70
CA MET A 64 -7.57 -15.84 -24.88
C MET A 64 -7.14 -15.17 -23.58
N PRO A 65 -7.44 -15.76 -22.42
CA PRO A 65 -7.08 -15.18 -21.14
C PRO A 65 -5.55 -15.18 -20.96
N ALA A 66 -4.99 -14.07 -20.49
CA ALA A 66 -3.60 -13.97 -20.08
C ALA A 66 -3.42 -14.68 -18.72
N PHE A 67 -3.47 -16.01 -18.77
CA PHE A 67 -3.41 -16.91 -17.63
C PHE A 67 -2.47 -18.06 -17.96
N THR A 68 -1.70 -18.52 -16.97
CA THR A 68 -0.81 -19.67 -17.12
C THR A 68 -0.73 -20.44 -15.81
N LEU A 69 -1.07 -21.73 -15.85
CA LEU A 69 -0.77 -22.69 -14.80
C LEU A 69 0.37 -23.59 -15.27
N LEU A 70 1.51 -23.49 -14.59
CA LEU A 70 2.73 -24.22 -14.91
C LEU A 70 3.05 -25.19 -13.76
N GLN A 71 3.13 -26.47 -14.08
CA GLN A 71 3.65 -27.51 -13.19
C GLN A 71 4.99 -28.00 -13.74
N MET A 72 6.04 -27.86 -12.95
CA MET A 72 7.35 -28.40 -13.29
C MET A 72 7.75 -29.47 -12.30
N ARG A 73 8.20 -30.62 -12.82
CA ARG A 73 8.67 -31.75 -12.03
C ARG A 73 10.16 -31.98 -12.29
N TYR A 74 10.94 -32.12 -11.23
CA TYR A 74 12.33 -32.58 -11.26
C TYR A 74 12.45 -33.79 -10.35
N THR A 75 13.00 -34.90 -10.84
CA THR A 75 13.11 -36.14 -10.05
C THR A 75 14.55 -36.58 -9.81
N GLY A 76 15.49 -35.63 -9.80
CA GLY A 76 16.90 -35.93 -9.58
C GLY A 76 17.52 -36.64 -10.78
N THR A 77 18.83 -36.50 -10.94
CA THR A 77 19.56 -37.15 -12.04
C THR A 77 20.77 -37.91 -11.51
N HIS A 78 21.22 -38.88 -12.30
CA HIS A 78 22.51 -39.53 -12.03
C HIS A 78 23.69 -38.54 -12.09
N LEU A 79 23.57 -37.44 -12.84
CA LEU A 79 24.64 -36.46 -13.05
C LEU A 79 24.94 -35.65 -11.79
N TYR A 80 23.92 -35.32 -10.99
CA TYR A 80 24.07 -34.52 -9.76
C TYR A 80 24.04 -35.35 -8.47
N SER A 81 24.04 -36.68 -8.57
CA SER A 81 23.99 -37.60 -7.42
C SER A 81 22.80 -37.36 -6.48
N ASP A 82 21.69 -36.86 -7.01
CA ASP A 82 20.51 -36.41 -6.26
C ASP A 82 19.24 -37.21 -6.65
N LYS A 83 19.39 -38.47 -7.06
CA LYS A 83 18.31 -39.31 -7.62
C LYS A 83 17.08 -39.51 -6.73
N ASP A 84 17.20 -39.27 -5.43
CA ASP A 84 16.10 -39.37 -4.48
C ASP A 84 15.37 -38.01 -4.28
N PHE A 85 15.90 -36.94 -4.87
CA PHE A 85 15.33 -35.61 -4.78
C PHE A 85 14.13 -35.46 -5.73
N LYS A 86 13.00 -35.03 -5.18
CA LYS A 86 11.80 -34.69 -5.96
C LYS A 86 11.48 -33.23 -5.70
N GLY A 87 11.76 -32.40 -6.69
CA GLY A 87 11.41 -30.99 -6.72
C GLY A 87 10.15 -30.77 -7.54
N PHE A 88 9.24 -29.98 -7.01
CA PHE A 88 8.08 -29.49 -7.75
C PHE A 88 8.07 -27.97 -7.69
N LEU A 89 7.89 -27.33 -8.84
CA LEU A 89 7.67 -25.90 -8.94
C LEU A 89 6.35 -25.69 -9.65
N ASN A 90 5.35 -25.25 -8.90
CA ASN A 90 4.03 -24.94 -9.42
C ASN A 90 3.84 -23.44 -9.39
N LEU A 91 3.58 -22.85 -10.55
CA LEU A 91 3.39 -21.43 -10.72
C LEU A 91 2.04 -21.18 -11.37
N LEU A 92 1.32 -20.23 -10.81
CA LEU A 92 0.13 -19.66 -11.41
C LEU A 92 0.43 -18.21 -11.76
N GLN A 93 0.27 -17.86 -13.03
CA GLN A 93 0.44 -16.50 -13.51
C GLN A 93 -0.88 -16.02 -14.10
N LEU A 94 -1.28 -14.80 -13.79
CA LEU A 94 -2.42 -14.13 -14.41
C LEU A 94 -2.09 -12.67 -14.64
N THR A 95 -2.57 -12.11 -15.74
CA THR A 95 -2.41 -10.70 -16.06
C THR A 95 -3.77 -10.03 -16.07
N VAL A 96 -3.89 -8.93 -15.34
CA VAL A 96 -5.11 -8.12 -15.30
C VAL A 96 -4.90 -6.79 -16.00
N ASP A 97 -5.98 -6.26 -16.56
CA ASP A 97 -6.05 -4.94 -17.19
C ASP A 97 -6.98 -4.03 -16.38
N MET A 98 -6.55 -2.78 -16.22
CA MET A 98 -7.33 -1.68 -15.70
C MET A 98 -7.66 -0.77 -16.87
N ALA A 99 -8.90 -0.88 -17.37
CA ALA A 99 -9.33 -0.14 -18.54
C ALA A 99 -9.18 1.37 -18.31
N PRO A 100 -8.50 2.12 -19.20
CA PRO A 100 -8.36 3.56 -19.03
C PRO A 100 -9.72 4.26 -19.13
N VAL A 101 -9.86 5.38 -18.44
CA VAL A 101 -11.05 6.23 -18.59
C VAL A 101 -11.13 6.70 -20.04
N THR A 102 -12.23 6.36 -20.72
CA THR A 102 -12.38 6.72 -22.14
C THR A 102 -12.46 8.25 -22.29
N PRO A 103 -11.91 8.82 -23.39
CA PRO A 103 -12.00 10.26 -23.62
C PRO A 103 -13.45 10.79 -23.61
N GLU A 104 -14.39 9.97 -24.06
CA GLU A 104 -15.84 10.27 -24.03
C GLU A 104 -16.36 10.38 -22.60
N ALA A 105 -16.10 9.36 -21.76
CA ALA A 105 -16.49 9.39 -20.35
C ALA A 105 -15.84 10.57 -19.63
N PHE A 106 -14.56 10.82 -19.90
CA PHE A 106 -13.83 11.95 -19.32
C PHE A 106 -14.45 13.31 -19.69
N GLY A 107 -14.86 13.48 -20.95
CA GLY A 107 -15.56 14.68 -21.43
C GLY A 107 -16.93 14.88 -20.77
N LYS A 108 -17.71 13.80 -20.63
CA LYS A 108 -19.01 13.83 -19.92
C LYS A 108 -18.85 14.15 -18.44
N ILE A 109 -17.87 13.55 -17.76
CA ILE A 109 -17.58 13.84 -16.35
C ILE A 109 -17.20 15.31 -16.18
N LYS A 110 -16.28 15.84 -16.99
CA LYS A 110 -15.91 17.27 -16.94
C LYS A 110 -17.10 18.20 -17.19
N THR A 111 -17.98 17.83 -18.12
CA THR A 111 -19.20 18.60 -18.40
C THR A 111 -20.14 18.60 -17.19
N ALA A 112 -20.32 17.47 -16.52
CA ALA A 112 -21.14 17.35 -15.32
C ALA A 112 -20.55 18.09 -14.10
N LEU A 113 -19.22 18.19 -14.00
CA LEU A 113 -18.53 18.92 -12.93
C LEU A 113 -18.52 20.44 -13.14
N GLY A 114 -18.78 20.91 -14.36
CA GLY A 114 -18.87 22.33 -14.69
C GLY A 114 -17.56 22.94 -15.24
N ARG A 115 -17.68 24.18 -15.73
CA ARG A 115 -16.57 24.86 -16.43
C ARG A 115 -15.40 25.13 -15.48
N GLY A 116 -14.20 24.71 -15.90
CA GLY A 116 -12.97 24.91 -15.14
C GLY A 116 -12.70 23.85 -14.08
N ALA A 117 -13.48 22.76 -14.04
CA ALA A 117 -13.17 21.60 -13.23
C ALA A 117 -11.91 20.89 -13.74
N GLU A 118 -10.96 20.68 -12.84
CA GLU A 118 -9.79 19.83 -13.04
C GLU A 118 -10.09 18.44 -12.49
N LEU A 119 -9.72 17.40 -13.25
CA LEU A 119 -9.99 16.03 -12.90
C LEU A 119 -8.68 15.24 -12.93
N LYS A 120 -8.30 14.66 -11.80
CA LYS A 120 -7.06 13.88 -11.61
C LYS A 120 -7.39 12.45 -11.15
N PRO A 121 -6.53 11.45 -11.43
CA PRO A 121 -6.67 10.15 -10.80
C PRO A 121 -6.47 10.28 -9.29
N MET A 122 -7.27 9.56 -8.51
CA MET A 122 -7.05 9.44 -7.07
C MET A 122 -5.71 8.71 -6.81
N PRO A 123 -4.82 9.24 -5.95
CA PRO A 123 -3.56 8.56 -5.66
C PRO A 123 -3.78 7.31 -4.81
N VAL A 124 -3.61 6.13 -5.40
CA VAL A 124 -3.63 4.85 -4.69
C VAL A 124 -2.39 4.76 -3.82
N ARG A 125 -2.62 4.54 -2.53
CA ARG A 125 -1.57 4.30 -1.53
C ARG A 125 -1.24 2.81 -1.42
N GLN A 126 -2.26 1.96 -1.47
CA GLN A 126 -2.12 0.52 -1.33
C GLN A 126 -3.10 -0.20 -2.27
N PHE A 127 -2.64 -1.30 -2.84
CA PHE A 127 -3.44 -2.20 -3.65
C PHE A 127 -3.30 -3.62 -3.11
N ASN A 128 -4.41 -4.22 -2.71
CA ASN A 128 -4.44 -5.60 -2.24
C ASN A 128 -5.10 -6.47 -3.31
N ALA A 129 -4.50 -7.63 -3.58
CA ALA A 129 -5.05 -8.65 -4.46
C ALA A 129 -4.97 -10.02 -3.79
N GLU A 130 -6.08 -10.75 -3.85
CA GLU A 130 -6.22 -12.11 -3.34
C GLU A 130 -6.79 -13.00 -4.43
N LEU A 131 -6.25 -14.21 -4.54
CA LEU A 131 -6.85 -15.27 -5.31
C LEU A 131 -7.60 -16.20 -4.37
N ILE A 132 -8.84 -16.48 -4.69
CA ILE A 132 -9.69 -17.40 -3.93
C ILE A 132 -9.80 -18.67 -4.74
N ILE A 133 -9.29 -19.77 -4.17
CA ILE A 133 -9.34 -21.10 -4.75
C ILE A 133 -10.23 -21.99 -3.88
N PRO A 134 -11.29 -22.60 -4.41
CA PRO A 134 -12.08 -23.59 -3.69
C PRO A 134 -11.23 -24.86 -3.57
N LEU A 135 -10.88 -25.22 -2.32
CA LEU A 135 -10.01 -26.37 -2.03
C LEU A 135 -10.77 -27.62 -1.54
N GLY A 136 -12.08 -27.52 -1.30
CA GLY A 136 -12.84 -28.54 -0.59
C GLY A 136 -13.55 -29.55 -1.47
N ASP A 137 -13.53 -30.81 -1.02
CA ASP A 137 -14.62 -31.76 -1.22
C ASP A 137 -15.84 -31.30 -0.39
N ALA A 138 -17.06 -31.48 -0.88
CA ALA A 138 -18.27 -30.85 -0.31
C ALA A 138 -18.54 -31.25 1.16
N ASP A 139 -17.93 -32.34 1.62
CA ASP A 139 -18.14 -32.96 2.94
C ASP A 139 -17.06 -32.64 3.99
N ALA A 140 -15.99 -31.92 3.64
CA ALA A 140 -14.95 -31.53 4.61
C ALA A 140 -15.39 -30.32 5.45
N ALA A 141 -15.65 -30.55 6.73
CA ALA A 141 -16.29 -29.57 7.63
C ALA A 141 -15.49 -28.27 7.88
N ASN A 142 -14.19 -28.19 7.59
CA ASN A 142 -13.36 -27.10 8.13
C ASN A 142 -12.60 -26.19 7.15
N GLU A 143 -12.45 -26.50 5.85
CA GLU A 143 -11.83 -25.55 4.90
C GLU A 143 -12.43 -25.66 3.48
N LYS A 144 -13.46 -24.87 3.18
CA LYS A 144 -14.14 -24.88 1.86
C LYS A 144 -13.37 -24.13 0.76
N TYR A 145 -12.49 -23.21 1.15
CA TYR A 145 -11.70 -22.40 0.24
C TYR A 145 -10.39 -21.99 0.90
N ARG A 146 -9.35 -21.72 0.09
CA ARG A 146 -8.11 -21.11 0.54
C ARG A 146 -7.92 -19.77 -0.15
N LYS A 147 -7.55 -18.79 0.65
CA LYS A 147 -7.06 -17.51 0.17
C LYS A 147 -5.58 -17.66 -0.10
N VAL A 148 -5.18 -17.44 -1.33
CA VAL A 148 -3.78 -17.27 -1.69
C VAL A 148 -3.61 -15.80 -1.99
N SER A 149 -2.98 -15.06 -1.08
CA SER A 149 -2.60 -13.69 -1.34
C SER A 149 -1.66 -13.68 -2.54
N ALA A 150 -1.87 -12.76 -3.48
CA ALA A 150 -1.01 -12.62 -4.64
C ALA A 150 0.35 -12.06 -4.19
N GLY A 151 1.20 -12.90 -3.61
CA GLY A 151 2.59 -12.58 -3.34
C GLY A 151 3.31 -12.46 -4.68
N GLY A 152 3.80 -11.27 -5.02
CA GLY A 152 4.45 -11.04 -6.32
C GLY A 152 3.57 -10.31 -7.31
N VAL A 153 3.61 -8.96 -7.29
CA VAL A 153 3.10 -8.14 -8.38
C VAL A 153 4.25 -7.88 -9.36
N ASP A 154 4.28 -8.62 -10.45
CA ASP A 154 5.19 -8.30 -11.55
C ASP A 154 4.68 -7.07 -12.30
N ALA A 155 5.38 -5.95 -12.10
CA ALA A 155 5.27 -4.75 -12.94
C ALA A 155 5.92 -4.99 -14.32
N ALA A 156 5.49 -6.03 -15.02
CA ALA A 156 5.80 -6.24 -16.43
C ALA A 156 4.67 -5.58 -17.26
N GLY A 157 4.82 -4.29 -17.55
CA GLY A 157 3.89 -3.52 -18.38
C GLY A 157 4.33 -2.07 -18.53
N GLU A 158 4.01 -1.44 -19.67
CA GLU A 158 4.26 -0.01 -19.90
C GLU A 158 3.50 0.82 -18.86
N THR A 159 4.19 1.27 -17.80
CA THR A 159 3.70 2.37 -16.97
C THR A 159 3.74 3.63 -17.82
N GLY A 160 2.60 4.04 -18.36
CA GLY A 160 2.43 5.35 -18.98
C GLY A 160 3.00 6.42 -18.07
N SER A 161 3.83 7.30 -18.61
CA SER A 161 4.55 8.33 -17.86
C SER A 161 3.58 9.17 -17.04
N GLY A 162 3.69 9.10 -15.70
CA GLY A 162 3.03 10.01 -14.77
C GLY A 162 1.71 9.55 -14.13
N ASN A 163 1.19 8.35 -14.44
CA ASN A 163 -0.10 7.92 -13.90
C ASN A 163 0.02 7.01 -12.67
N VAL A 164 -0.69 7.39 -11.61
CA VAL A 164 -0.98 6.57 -10.42
C VAL A 164 -1.66 5.26 -10.82
N PHE A 165 -2.46 5.27 -11.88
CA PHE A 165 -3.14 4.09 -12.40
C PHE A 165 -2.27 3.39 -13.44
N TRP A 166 -1.93 2.13 -13.17
CA TRP A 166 -1.28 1.22 -14.09
C TRP A 166 -2.33 0.63 -15.04
N ARG A 167 -1.92 0.29 -16.27
CA ARG A 167 -2.81 -0.35 -17.25
C ARG A 167 -2.83 -1.85 -17.09
N GLU A 168 -1.65 -2.45 -16.91
CA GLU A 168 -1.47 -3.90 -16.88
C GLU A 168 -0.64 -4.31 -15.67
N ARG A 169 -1.05 -5.39 -15.03
CA ARG A 169 -0.23 -6.06 -14.00
C ARG A 169 -0.32 -7.56 -14.11
N THR A 170 0.83 -8.20 -13.99
CA THR A 170 0.94 -9.64 -13.92
C THR A 170 1.15 -10.06 -12.47
N PHE A 171 0.37 -11.01 -12.00
CA PHE A 171 0.54 -11.64 -10.69
C PHE A 171 1.10 -13.03 -10.92
N THR A 172 2.17 -13.36 -10.21
CA THR A 172 2.82 -14.67 -10.28
C THR A 172 2.80 -15.27 -8.89
N MET A 173 2.15 -16.41 -8.72
CA MET A 173 1.90 -17.04 -7.44
C MET A 173 2.51 -18.44 -7.45
N ARG A 174 3.29 -18.75 -6.42
CA ARG A 174 3.76 -20.12 -6.20
C ARG A 174 2.67 -20.92 -5.50
N LEU A 175 2.37 -22.09 -6.03
CA LEU A 175 1.40 -23.01 -5.45
C LEU A 175 2.11 -24.19 -4.79
N GLU A 176 1.55 -24.65 -3.69
CA GLU A 176 1.91 -25.93 -3.09
C GLU A 176 1.43 -27.09 -3.96
N ASN A 177 2.04 -28.27 -3.81
CA ASN A 177 1.73 -29.43 -4.65
C ASN A 177 0.25 -29.83 -4.61
N TYR A 178 -0.37 -29.76 -3.43
CA TYR A 178 -1.79 -30.07 -3.26
C TYR A 178 -2.68 -29.09 -4.03
N GLU A 179 -2.40 -27.78 -3.92
CA GLU A 179 -3.17 -26.72 -4.58
C GLU A 179 -3.04 -26.82 -6.10
N ALA A 180 -1.80 -27.03 -6.57
CA ALA A 180 -1.50 -27.18 -7.97
C ALA A 180 -2.22 -28.38 -8.58
N GLN A 181 -2.25 -29.52 -7.88
CA GLN A 181 -2.96 -30.72 -8.32
C GLN A 181 -4.46 -30.47 -8.40
N LEU A 182 -5.06 -29.88 -7.37
CA LEU A 182 -6.49 -29.62 -7.35
C LEU A 182 -6.92 -28.65 -8.46
N LEU A 183 -6.16 -27.57 -8.66
CA LEU A 183 -6.42 -26.66 -9.78
C LEU A 183 -6.29 -27.38 -11.12
N TRP A 184 -5.29 -28.25 -11.26
CA TRP A 184 -5.12 -29.03 -12.46
C TRP A 184 -6.33 -29.93 -12.75
N ASP A 185 -6.82 -30.64 -11.73
CA ASP A 185 -8.00 -31.51 -11.83
C ASP A 185 -9.27 -30.70 -12.16
N GLN A 186 -9.44 -29.51 -11.56
CA GLN A 186 -10.55 -28.60 -11.87
C GLN A 186 -10.51 -28.12 -13.32
N VAL A 187 -9.32 -27.80 -13.83
CA VAL A 187 -9.14 -27.40 -15.21
C VAL A 187 -9.44 -28.56 -16.16
N GLU A 188 -8.88 -29.76 -15.93
CA GLU A 188 -9.11 -30.95 -16.76
C GLU A 188 -10.60 -31.35 -16.81
N THR A 189 -11.34 -31.10 -15.73
CA THR A 189 -12.79 -31.37 -15.64
C THR A 189 -13.67 -30.22 -16.14
N GLY A 190 -13.08 -29.11 -16.60
CA GLY A 190 -13.79 -27.94 -17.11
C GLY A 190 -14.53 -27.12 -16.04
N LYS A 191 -14.16 -27.28 -14.76
CA LYS A 191 -14.80 -26.65 -13.59
C LYS A 191 -13.81 -25.80 -12.80
N LEU A 192 -13.09 -24.91 -13.47
CA LEU A 192 -12.19 -24.00 -12.78
C LEU A 192 -12.98 -22.99 -11.93
N GLY A 193 -12.82 -23.08 -10.61
CA GLY A 193 -13.55 -22.26 -9.65
C GLY A 193 -12.75 -21.10 -9.05
N ILE A 194 -11.85 -20.45 -9.81
CA ILE A 194 -10.98 -19.42 -9.25
C ILE A 194 -11.67 -18.04 -9.26
N SER A 195 -11.48 -17.24 -8.23
CA SER A 195 -11.87 -15.82 -8.23
C SER A 195 -10.70 -14.92 -7.87
N PHE A 196 -10.62 -13.75 -8.49
CA PHE A 196 -9.66 -12.70 -8.19
C PHE A 196 -10.37 -11.56 -7.47
N SER A 197 -9.98 -11.33 -6.23
CA SER A 197 -10.47 -10.25 -5.38
C SER A 197 -9.43 -9.15 -5.29
N TYR A 198 -9.87 -7.90 -5.33
CA TYR A 198 -8.96 -6.76 -5.22
C TYR A 198 -9.56 -5.62 -4.42
N ALA A 199 -8.69 -4.80 -3.83
CA ALA A 199 -9.04 -3.61 -3.09
C ALA A 199 -8.00 -2.48 -3.28
N PHE A 200 -8.48 -1.28 -3.55
CA PHE A 200 -7.71 -0.05 -3.64
C PHE A 200 -7.91 0.80 -2.40
N TYR A 201 -6.81 1.25 -1.83
CA TYR A 201 -6.78 2.17 -0.70
C TYR A 201 -6.07 3.46 -1.08
N ALA A 202 -6.58 4.60 -0.63
CA ALA A 202 -6.00 5.91 -0.86
C ALA A 202 -6.09 6.76 0.40
N ASP A 203 -5.17 7.72 0.52
CA ASP A 203 -5.25 8.73 1.58
C ASP A 203 -6.36 9.72 1.21
N ALA A 204 -7.32 9.89 2.11
CA ALA A 204 -8.48 10.73 1.91
C ALA A 204 -8.93 11.35 3.25
N ILE A 205 -9.70 12.42 3.14
CA ILE A 205 -10.37 13.05 4.27
C ILE A 205 -11.81 12.51 4.29
N PRO A 206 -12.31 11.98 5.43
CA PRO A 206 -13.69 11.48 5.49
C PRO A 206 -14.69 12.61 5.23
N GLY A 207 -14.42 13.81 5.72
CA GLY A 207 -15.24 14.99 5.54
C GLY A 207 -16.42 14.97 6.50
N GLN A 208 -17.64 15.06 5.97
CA GLN A 208 -18.84 15.05 6.79
C GLN A 208 -19.08 13.66 7.41
N VAL A 209 -18.85 13.53 8.71
CA VAL A 209 -19.10 12.34 9.54
C VAL A 209 -20.29 12.58 10.47
N GLY A 210 -21.00 11.52 10.89
CA GLY A 210 -22.15 11.63 11.81
C GLY A 210 -23.54 11.40 11.21
N LYS A 211 -23.66 10.88 9.99
CA LYS A 211 -24.91 10.24 9.53
C LYS A 211 -24.69 8.76 9.29
N ALA A 212 -24.59 7.99 10.36
CA ALA A 212 -24.70 6.53 10.25
C ALA A 212 -26.16 6.19 9.92
N LYS A 213 -26.41 5.49 8.79
CA LYS A 213 -27.70 4.83 8.57
C LYS A 213 -27.58 3.40 9.07
N TYR A 214 -28.18 3.12 10.22
CA TYR A 214 -28.35 1.74 10.68
C TYR A 214 -29.52 1.10 9.93
N SER A 215 -29.28 -0.06 9.31
CA SER A 215 -30.35 -0.91 8.78
C SER A 215 -30.46 -2.16 9.66
N GLY A 216 -31.44 -2.18 10.56
CA GLY A 216 -31.76 -3.31 11.41
C GLY A 216 -33.16 -3.15 12.00
N ALA A 217 -33.92 -4.24 12.13
CA ALA A 217 -35.21 -4.22 12.79
C ALA A 217 -35.03 -4.48 14.29
N GLY A 218 -35.44 -3.54 15.14
CA GLY A 218 -35.47 -3.70 16.59
C GLY A 218 -35.20 -2.42 17.36
N ASP A 219 -35.53 -2.45 18.65
CA ASP A 219 -35.42 -1.30 19.57
C ASP A 219 -33.96 -0.81 19.74
N PHE A 220 -32.98 -1.69 19.54
CA PHE A 220 -31.54 -1.37 19.56
C PHE A 220 -31.11 -0.39 18.46
N ALA A 221 -31.74 -0.44 17.29
CA ALA A 221 -31.45 0.49 16.19
C ALA A 221 -31.98 1.91 16.48
N LYS A 222 -33.06 2.02 17.26
CA LYS A 222 -33.60 3.31 17.73
C LYS A 222 -32.76 3.90 18.85
N GLU A 223 -32.32 3.08 19.80
CA GLU A 223 -31.47 3.53 20.93
C GLU A 223 -30.13 4.11 20.45
N MET A 224 -29.54 3.54 19.38
CA MET A 224 -28.35 4.07 18.71
C MET A 224 -28.60 5.32 17.86
N GLU A 225 -29.83 5.53 17.37
CA GLU A 225 -30.22 6.71 16.59
C GLU A 225 -30.55 7.90 17.52
N GLU A 226 -31.07 7.65 18.72
CA GLU A 226 -31.41 8.65 19.74
C GLU A 226 -30.19 9.13 20.57
N GLY A 227 -29.10 8.35 20.61
CA GLY A 227 -27.88 8.69 21.34
C GLY A 227 -26.79 9.42 20.53
N MET A 228 -27.06 9.85 19.29
CA MET A 228 -26.08 10.57 18.46
C MET A 228 -26.21 12.09 18.60
N PRO A 229 -25.07 12.84 18.64
CA PRO A 229 -25.10 14.29 18.64
C PRO A 229 -25.76 14.84 17.37
N GLU A 230 -26.68 15.79 17.54
CA GLU A 230 -27.33 16.50 16.43
C GLU A 230 -26.32 17.38 15.69
N GLY A 231 -25.65 16.82 14.70
CA GLY A 231 -24.74 17.61 13.88
C GLY A 231 -23.82 16.76 13.04
N ALA A 232 -23.66 17.15 11.78
CA ALA A 232 -22.64 16.53 10.97
C ALA A 232 -21.32 17.26 11.23
N VAL A 233 -20.41 16.59 11.94
CA VAL A 233 -19.07 17.12 12.22
C VAL A 233 -18.22 16.91 10.97
N PHE A 234 -17.39 17.91 10.62
CA PHE A 234 -16.44 17.78 9.52
C PHE A 234 -15.11 17.27 10.08
N ASP A 235 -14.80 16.01 9.81
CA ASP A 235 -13.51 15.42 10.13
C ASP A 235 -12.53 15.65 8.96
N SER A 236 -11.49 16.45 9.23
CA SER A 236 -10.42 16.80 8.29
C SER A 236 -9.20 15.86 8.38
N THR A 237 -9.27 14.79 9.16
CA THR A 237 -8.14 13.88 9.38
C THR A 237 -7.84 13.09 8.12
N LEU A 238 -6.60 13.17 7.65
CA LEU A 238 -6.12 12.38 6.52
C LEU A 238 -5.80 10.97 7.00
N ASN A 239 -6.55 9.98 6.50
CA ASN A 239 -6.31 8.56 6.78
C ASN A 239 -6.38 7.76 5.47
N THR A 240 -5.84 6.54 5.49
CA THR A 240 -5.93 5.60 4.37
C THR A 240 -7.27 4.86 4.41
N TYR A 241 -8.10 5.03 3.38
CA TYR A 241 -9.44 4.43 3.30
C TYR A 241 -9.58 3.49 2.10
N LEU A 242 -10.48 2.51 2.23
CA LEU A 242 -10.93 1.70 1.10
C LEU A 242 -11.74 2.56 0.13
N VAL A 243 -11.25 2.70 -1.10
CA VAL A 243 -11.90 3.50 -2.14
C VAL A 243 -12.74 2.62 -3.05
N LYS A 244 -12.22 1.44 -3.40
CA LYS A 244 -12.85 0.53 -4.35
C LYS A 244 -12.41 -0.89 -4.06
N ALA A 245 -13.36 -1.82 -4.03
CA ALA A 245 -13.08 -3.24 -4.01
C ALA A 245 -14.05 -3.96 -4.95
N ASN A 246 -13.59 -5.04 -5.57
CA ASN A 246 -14.45 -5.93 -6.33
C ASN A 246 -13.85 -7.34 -6.36
N THR A 247 -14.61 -8.29 -6.88
CA THR A 247 -14.17 -9.65 -7.15
C THR A 247 -14.75 -10.10 -8.47
N PHE A 248 -13.93 -10.76 -9.30
CA PHE A 248 -14.40 -11.37 -10.54
C PHE A 248 -13.93 -12.83 -10.65
N PRO A 249 -14.77 -13.72 -11.20
CA PRO A 249 -14.38 -15.10 -11.46
C PRO A 249 -13.39 -15.18 -12.63
N ILE A 250 -12.46 -16.13 -12.56
CA ILE A 250 -11.56 -16.50 -13.65
C ILE A 250 -12.07 -17.80 -14.27
N TYR A 251 -12.54 -17.69 -15.51
CA TYR A 251 -12.96 -18.84 -16.29
C TYR A 251 -11.89 -19.17 -17.34
N ILE A 252 -11.39 -20.40 -17.33
CA ILE A 252 -10.47 -20.92 -18.34
C ILE A 252 -11.11 -22.12 -19.00
N ASP A 253 -11.21 -22.07 -20.33
CA ASP A 253 -11.62 -23.21 -21.16
C ASP A 253 -10.34 -23.89 -21.70
N PRO A 254 -9.96 -25.08 -21.20
CA PRO A 254 -8.75 -25.77 -21.63
C PRO A 254 -8.76 -26.14 -23.11
N ALA A 255 -9.94 -26.38 -23.69
CA ALA A 255 -10.07 -26.74 -25.10
C ALA A 255 -9.78 -25.53 -26.00
N ARG A 256 -10.05 -24.31 -25.51
CA ARG A 256 -9.74 -23.07 -26.22
C ARG A 256 -8.32 -22.59 -25.96
N CYS A 257 -7.80 -22.76 -24.74
CA CYS A 257 -6.45 -22.34 -24.34
C CYS A 257 -5.58 -23.50 -23.80
N PRO A 258 -5.15 -24.45 -24.64
CA PRO A 258 -4.26 -25.53 -24.20
C PRO A 258 -2.91 -25.01 -23.70
N GLU A 259 -2.41 -23.90 -24.26
CA GLU A 259 -1.14 -23.28 -23.88
C GLU A 259 -1.18 -22.54 -22.54
N CYS A 260 -2.37 -22.28 -21.99
CA CYS A 260 -2.53 -21.79 -20.62
C CYS A 260 -2.06 -22.83 -19.59
N LEU A 261 -1.90 -24.10 -19.98
CA LEU A 261 -1.58 -25.20 -19.09
C LEU A 261 -0.29 -25.87 -19.53
N LYS A 262 0.75 -25.80 -18.71
CA LYS A 262 2.05 -26.38 -19.03
C LYS A 262 2.50 -27.37 -17.96
N LYS A 263 2.77 -28.61 -18.38
CA LYS A 263 3.48 -29.61 -17.59
C LYS A 263 4.87 -29.79 -18.22
N VAL A 264 5.92 -29.57 -17.44
CA VAL A 264 7.31 -29.73 -17.89
C VAL A 264 8.02 -30.70 -16.96
N ASP A 265 8.62 -31.75 -17.53
CA ASP A 265 9.54 -32.62 -16.82
C ASP A 265 10.97 -32.14 -17.08
N ILE A 266 11.66 -31.71 -16.04
CA ILE A 266 13.01 -31.09 -16.11
C ILE A 266 14.10 -32.16 -16.32
N ASN A 267 13.79 -33.46 -16.21
CA ASN A 267 14.78 -34.53 -16.34
C ASN A 267 15.24 -34.79 -17.78
N GLU A 268 14.57 -34.24 -18.80
CA GLU A 268 14.99 -34.29 -20.20
C GLU A 268 15.65 -32.96 -20.58
N GLU A 269 16.99 -32.97 -20.63
CA GLU A 269 17.88 -31.84 -20.99
C GLU A 269 17.54 -30.50 -20.31
N MET A 270 18.34 -30.07 -19.32
CA MET A 270 18.33 -28.66 -18.92
C MET A 270 19.18 -27.84 -19.89
N PRO A 271 18.58 -27.05 -20.82
CA PRO A 271 19.30 -25.98 -21.44
C PRO A 271 19.68 -24.93 -20.37
N PRO A 272 20.61 -24.02 -20.70
CA PRO A 272 20.91 -22.87 -19.85
C PRO A 272 19.61 -22.14 -19.43
N ALA A 273 19.33 -22.08 -18.13
CA ALA A 273 18.07 -21.54 -17.61
C ALA A 273 18.17 -20.03 -17.34
N TYR A 274 17.12 -19.29 -17.72
CA TYR A 274 16.91 -17.91 -17.33
C TYR A 274 16.29 -17.89 -15.94
N ALA A 275 17.11 -17.66 -14.92
CA ALA A 275 16.60 -17.59 -13.56
C ALA A 275 15.85 -16.28 -13.31
N SER A 276 14.79 -16.38 -12.52
CA SER A 276 13.97 -15.27 -12.07
C SER A 276 13.79 -15.33 -10.55
N PHE A 277 13.97 -14.20 -9.87
CA PHE A 277 13.90 -14.12 -8.41
C PHE A 277 12.78 -13.20 -7.99
N GLU A 278 11.92 -13.65 -7.09
CA GLU A 278 10.99 -12.76 -6.41
C GLU A 278 11.75 -11.98 -5.34
N VAL A 279 11.63 -10.65 -5.39
CA VAL A 279 12.19 -9.71 -4.42
C VAL A 279 11.04 -9.01 -3.75
N ARG A 280 11.02 -8.96 -2.41
CA ARG A 280 9.97 -8.30 -1.62
C ARG A 280 10.52 -7.15 -0.79
N CYS A 281 9.70 -6.12 -0.59
CA CYS A 281 10.00 -4.95 0.22
C CYS A 281 8.71 -4.28 0.70
N TYR A 282 8.43 -4.35 2.00
CA TYR A 282 7.22 -3.76 2.61
C TYR A 282 7.43 -2.33 3.15
N ASP A 283 8.64 -1.79 3.07
CA ASP A 283 8.97 -0.47 3.66
C ASP A 283 8.13 0.68 3.11
N PHE A 284 7.70 0.60 1.85
CA PHE A 284 6.94 1.65 1.18
C PHE A 284 5.42 1.44 1.26
N SER A 285 4.95 0.19 1.15
CA SER A 285 3.53 -0.16 1.24
C SER A 285 2.99 0.10 2.63
N ASP A 286 3.77 -0.26 3.64
CA ASP A 286 3.35 -0.21 5.03
C ASP A 286 3.84 1.08 5.72
N GLY A 287 4.54 1.94 4.97
CA GLY A 287 5.04 3.23 5.45
C GLY A 287 6.09 3.10 6.56
N LEU A 288 6.85 2.00 6.60
CA LEU A 288 7.83 1.72 7.67
C LEU A 288 9.02 2.68 7.65
N ARG A 289 9.41 3.17 6.46
CA ARG A 289 10.57 4.04 6.25
C ARG A 289 10.20 5.33 5.53
N PRO A 290 9.51 6.28 6.20
CA PRO A 290 9.12 7.56 5.60
C PRO A 290 10.32 8.44 5.21
N ASP A 291 11.50 8.15 5.76
CA ASP A 291 12.79 8.74 5.41
C ASP A 291 13.32 8.29 4.04
N LEU A 292 12.85 7.13 3.55
CA LEU A 292 13.31 6.57 2.29
C LEU A 292 12.51 7.08 1.09
N PHE A 293 13.23 7.42 0.03
CA PHE A 293 12.66 7.71 -1.27
C PHE A 293 12.63 6.47 -2.16
N LYS A 294 13.72 5.67 -2.15
CA LYS A 294 13.90 4.54 -3.06
C LYS A 294 14.83 3.48 -2.48
N LYS A 295 14.54 2.20 -2.74
CA LYS A 295 15.46 1.07 -2.57
C LYS A 295 15.74 0.43 -3.92
N ILE A 296 17.01 0.18 -4.24
CA ILE A 296 17.43 -0.55 -5.43
C ILE A 296 18.06 -1.85 -4.98
N VAL A 297 17.53 -2.97 -5.45
CA VAL A 297 18.10 -4.29 -5.21
C VAL A 297 18.86 -4.71 -6.47
N GLU A 298 20.16 -4.92 -6.30
CA GLU A 298 21.01 -5.45 -7.36
C GLU A 298 21.36 -6.89 -7.01
N ILE A 299 21.06 -7.81 -7.92
CA ILE A 299 21.34 -9.24 -7.78
C ILE A 299 22.37 -9.58 -8.84
N LYS A 300 23.47 -10.22 -8.45
CA LYS A 300 24.46 -10.74 -9.38
C LYS A 300 24.58 -12.25 -9.25
N ALA A 301 24.80 -12.89 -10.39
CA ALA A 301 25.00 -14.32 -10.50
C ALA A 301 26.10 -14.59 -11.51
N PHE A 302 26.75 -15.75 -11.38
CA PHE A 302 27.79 -16.16 -12.31
C PHE A 302 27.15 -16.67 -13.61
N GLY A 303 27.44 -16.02 -14.74
CA GLY A 303 26.88 -16.35 -16.04
C GLY A 303 27.49 -17.62 -16.64
N ALA A 304 26.80 -18.22 -17.61
CA ALA A 304 27.34 -19.34 -18.40
C ALA A 304 28.65 -18.98 -19.13
N ALA A 305 28.82 -17.70 -19.49
CA ALA A 305 30.04 -17.15 -20.09
C ALA A 305 31.20 -16.94 -19.11
N LYS A 306 31.08 -17.41 -17.85
CA LYS A 306 32.09 -17.26 -16.78
C LYS A 306 32.35 -15.82 -16.34
N GLU A 307 31.35 -14.95 -16.48
CA GLU A 307 31.38 -13.57 -15.99
C GLU A 307 30.19 -13.32 -15.07
N TYR A 308 30.32 -12.41 -14.10
CA TYR A 308 29.17 -12.00 -13.29
C TYR A 308 28.22 -11.14 -14.12
N ILE A 309 26.96 -11.55 -14.17
CA ILE A 309 25.87 -10.74 -14.71
C ILE A 309 25.02 -10.23 -13.57
N SER A 310 24.44 -9.04 -13.73
CA SER A 310 23.60 -8.40 -12.71
C SER A 310 22.25 -7.99 -13.26
N VAL A 311 21.21 -8.14 -12.45
CA VAL A 311 19.87 -7.60 -12.67
C VAL A 311 19.52 -6.63 -11.55
N LYS A 312 18.67 -5.64 -11.84
CA LYS A 312 18.20 -4.65 -10.87
C LYS A 312 16.69 -4.62 -10.82
N THR A 313 16.16 -4.42 -9.63
CA THR A 313 14.77 -4.08 -9.37
C THR A 313 14.73 -2.96 -8.33
N ASP A 314 13.65 -2.18 -8.26
CA ASP A 314 13.59 -1.06 -7.33
C ASP A 314 12.19 -0.76 -6.77
N PHE A 315 12.16 -0.43 -5.49
CA PHE A 315 10.99 -0.06 -4.73
C PHE A 315 11.07 1.43 -4.41
N SER A 316 9.96 2.17 -4.46
CA SER A 316 10.02 3.62 -4.25
C SER A 316 8.76 4.18 -3.63
N ARG A 317 8.91 5.33 -2.96
CA ARG A 317 7.80 6.09 -2.36
C ARG A 317 6.72 6.49 -3.37
N ASN A 318 7.10 6.63 -4.65
CA ASN A 318 6.18 6.97 -5.74
C ASN A 318 5.39 5.77 -6.27
N LYS A 319 5.76 4.55 -5.88
CA LYS A 319 5.06 3.29 -6.22
C LYS A 319 4.90 2.45 -4.94
N PRO A 320 4.22 2.98 -3.91
CA PRO A 320 4.18 2.36 -2.58
C PRO A 320 3.43 1.02 -2.58
N ASP A 321 2.52 0.82 -3.53
CA ASP A 321 1.74 -0.39 -3.69
C ASP A 321 2.52 -1.56 -4.32
N LEU A 322 3.73 -1.30 -4.84
CA LEU A 322 4.61 -2.33 -5.37
C LEU A 322 5.50 -2.88 -4.25
N SER A 323 5.06 -3.94 -3.57
CA SER A 323 5.82 -4.58 -2.48
C SER A 323 6.56 -5.86 -2.90
N SER A 324 6.38 -6.31 -4.14
CA SER A 324 7.10 -7.45 -4.69
C SER A 324 7.39 -7.25 -6.18
N GLN A 325 8.53 -7.76 -6.67
CA GLN A 325 8.95 -7.69 -8.07
C GLN A 325 9.79 -8.91 -8.45
N VAL A 326 9.66 -9.40 -9.69
CA VAL A 326 10.55 -10.44 -10.21
C VAL A 326 11.74 -9.85 -10.98
N ALA A 327 12.94 -10.17 -10.52
CA ALA A 327 14.19 -9.87 -11.19
C ALA A 327 14.58 -11.02 -12.13
N ARG A 328 14.55 -10.79 -13.45
CA ARG A 328 14.85 -11.81 -14.48
C ARG A 328 16.21 -11.56 -15.13
N PHE A 329 17.06 -12.58 -15.14
CA PHE A 329 18.30 -12.51 -15.90
C PHE A 329 18.03 -12.64 -17.39
N LYS A 330 18.65 -11.76 -18.21
CA LYS A 330 18.55 -11.78 -19.67
C LYS A 330 19.43 -12.84 -20.33
N TYR A 331 20.33 -13.45 -19.57
CA TYR A 331 21.26 -14.48 -20.03
C TYR A 331 21.23 -15.62 -19.04
N ALA A 332 21.58 -16.81 -19.52
CA ALA A 332 21.63 -17.97 -18.66
C ALA A 332 22.75 -17.88 -17.61
N ILE A 333 22.43 -18.37 -16.43
CA ILE A 333 23.33 -18.36 -15.27
C ILE A 333 23.71 -19.77 -14.84
N ARG A 334 24.80 -19.86 -14.11
CA ARG A 334 25.32 -21.06 -13.48
C ARG A 334 24.71 -21.22 -12.09
N LEU A 335 23.81 -22.20 -11.97
CA LEU A 335 23.12 -22.51 -10.72
C LEU A 335 24.04 -23.23 -9.70
N ASP A 336 25.22 -23.66 -10.12
CA ASP A 336 26.22 -24.29 -9.24
C ASP A 336 27.12 -23.28 -8.51
N HIS A 337 26.93 -21.97 -8.73
CA HIS A 337 27.61 -20.90 -8.01
C HIS A 337 26.61 -20.16 -7.11
N PRO A 338 27.01 -19.63 -5.94
CA PRO A 338 26.08 -18.82 -5.14
C PRO A 338 25.73 -17.52 -5.88
N LEU A 339 24.50 -17.04 -5.67
CA LEU A 339 24.12 -15.69 -6.06
C LEU A 339 24.44 -14.72 -4.93
N GLU A 340 24.62 -13.45 -5.26
CA GLU A 340 24.79 -12.39 -4.27
C GLU A 340 23.84 -11.25 -4.57
N TYR A 341 23.34 -10.58 -3.54
CA TYR A 341 22.54 -9.38 -3.70
C TYR A 341 23.03 -8.25 -2.79
N ARG A 342 22.73 -7.01 -3.16
CA ARG A 342 22.93 -5.84 -2.31
C ARG A 342 21.79 -4.86 -2.48
N VAL A 343 21.60 -4.02 -1.47
CA VAL A 343 20.55 -3.02 -1.42
C VAL A 343 21.19 -1.63 -1.40
N THR A 344 20.73 -0.74 -2.27
CA THR A 344 21.04 0.68 -2.21
C THR A 344 19.80 1.42 -1.74
N GLU A 345 19.88 2.05 -0.57
CA GLU A 345 18.85 2.92 -0.04
C GLU A 345 19.15 4.38 -0.43
N ILE A 346 18.13 5.09 -0.90
CA ILE A 346 18.18 6.52 -1.23
C ILE A 346 17.15 7.21 -0.36
N ASN A 347 17.57 8.15 0.49
CA ASN A 347 16.65 8.89 1.35
C ASN A 347 15.96 10.06 0.61
N VAL A 348 15.00 10.71 1.27
CA VAL A 348 14.28 11.88 0.73
C VAL A 348 15.19 13.08 0.42
N ASN A 349 16.37 13.14 1.03
CA ASN A 349 17.39 14.17 0.78
C ASN A 349 18.33 13.80 -0.40
N GLY A 350 18.16 12.62 -0.99
CA GLY A 350 18.98 12.11 -2.09
C GLY A 350 20.31 11.46 -1.67
N GLU A 351 20.57 11.33 -0.37
CA GLU A 351 21.73 10.63 0.15
C GLU A 351 21.60 9.13 -0.08
N LYS A 352 22.73 8.48 -0.40
CA LYS A 352 22.76 7.07 -0.81
C LYS A 352 23.55 6.25 0.19
N THR A 353 22.95 5.16 0.65
CA THR A 353 23.61 4.14 1.47
C THR A 353 23.61 2.82 0.70
N VAL A 354 24.77 2.20 0.54
CA VAL A 354 24.92 0.94 -0.21
C VAL A 354 25.33 -0.16 0.76
N SER A 355 24.56 -1.24 0.82
CA SER A 355 24.90 -2.41 1.63
C SER A 355 26.08 -3.18 1.05
N GLN A 356 26.69 -4.03 1.88
CA GLN A 356 27.61 -5.05 1.39
C GLN A 356 26.86 -6.09 0.53
N TRP A 357 27.61 -6.84 -0.27
CA TRP A 357 27.08 -8.00 -0.99
C TRP A 357 26.78 -9.12 0.01
N MET A 358 25.57 -9.64 -0.05
CA MET A 358 25.09 -10.72 0.81
C MET A 358 24.98 -12.00 -0.03
N PRO A 359 25.69 -13.08 0.35
CA PRO A 359 25.63 -14.34 -0.37
C PRO A 359 24.30 -15.06 -0.09
N ARG A 360 23.81 -15.78 -1.11
CA ARG A 360 22.61 -16.62 -1.05
C ARG A 360 22.93 -17.97 -1.66
N GLN A 361 22.68 -19.03 -0.89
CA GLN A 361 22.90 -20.40 -1.32
C GLN A 361 21.68 -21.02 -2.01
N SER A 362 20.48 -20.55 -1.67
CA SER A 362 19.22 -21.09 -2.18
C SER A 362 18.70 -20.26 -3.35
N TRP A 363 18.46 -20.93 -4.48
CA TRP A 363 17.91 -20.34 -5.70
C TRP A 363 16.38 -20.25 -5.69
N SER A 364 15.71 -20.93 -4.75
CA SER A 364 14.25 -21.05 -4.70
C SER A 364 13.57 -20.13 -3.68
N GLU A 365 14.36 -19.36 -2.92
CA GLU A 365 13.87 -18.51 -1.86
C GLU A 365 13.64 -17.06 -2.33
N VAL A 366 12.67 -16.42 -1.69
CA VAL A 366 12.35 -15.00 -1.89
C VAL A 366 13.44 -14.13 -1.26
N ILE A 367 13.85 -13.07 -1.96
CA ILE A 367 14.76 -12.05 -1.43
C ILE A 367 13.92 -10.96 -0.77
N ASP A 368 13.74 -11.03 0.55
CA ASP A 368 13.11 -9.96 1.31
C ASP A 368 14.16 -8.90 1.71
N VAL A 369 13.92 -7.65 1.30
CA VAL A 369 14.79 -6.49 1.60
C VAL A 369 14.09 -5.43 2.47
N THR A 370 12.98 -5.81 3.10
CA THR A 370 12.28 -4.98 4.09
C THR A 370 13.20 -4.65 5.25
N THR A 371 13.22 -3.40 5.71
CA THR A 371 14.06 -3.00 6.84
C THR A 371 13.59 -3.75 8.10
N PRO A 372 14.46 -4.53 8.77
CA PRO A 372 14.09 -5.22 10.00
C PRO A 372 13.61 -4.23 11.07
N ALA A 373 12.58 -4.61 11.83
CA ALA A 373 11.98 -3.73 12.85
C ALA A 373 13.00 -3.22 13.89
N LYS A 374 14.07 -3.98 14.18
CA LYS A 374 15.14 -3.60 15.11
C LYS A 374 16.13 -2.58 14.53
N GLU A 375 16.26 -2.53 13.21
CA GLU A 375 17.16 -1.63 12.49
C GLU A 375 16.46 -0.34 12.05
N ASN A 376 15.12 -0.32 12.11
CA ASN A 376 14.34 0.85 11.76
C ASN A 376 14.53 1.97 12.79
N ARG A 377 15.05 3.11 12.33
CA ARG A 377 15.24 4.33 13.13
C ARG A 377 13.93 5.06 13.39
N ILE A 378 12.89 4.77 12.61
CA ILE A 378 11.57 5.38 12.77
C ILE A 378 10.68 4.45 13.60
N GLY A 379 10.09 5.01 14.65
CA GLY A 379 9.06 4.41 15.46
C GLY A 379 7.70 4.89 14.98
N LYS A 380 6.69 4.03 15.11
CA LYS A 380 5.28 4.44 15.03
C LYS A 380 4.71 4.37 16.44
N ARG A 381 3.93 5.38 16.81
CA ARG A 381 3.28 5.45 18.11
C ARG A 381 1.83 5.84 17.92
N SER A 382 0.97 5.25 18.76
CA SER A 382 -0.40 5.65 18.96
C SER A 382 -0.53 6.08 20.42
N LEU A 383 -1.23 7.19 20.64
CA LEU A 383 -1.41 7.78 21.96
C LEU A 383 -2.87 8.19 22.12
N ASP A 384 -3.49 7.66 23.15
CA ASP A 384 -4.79 8.11 23.61
C ASP A 384 -4.59 9.23 24.65
N ILE A 385 -5.23 10.37 24.43
CA ILE A 385 -5.09 11.53 25.28
C ILE A 385 -6.45 11.92 25.80
N GLU A 386 -6.58 11.95 27.11
CA GLU A 386 -7.80 12.35 27.79
C GLU A 386 -7.60 13.68 28.49
N LEU A 387 -8.52 14.60 28.24
CA LEU A 387 -8.61 15.88 28.92
C LEU A 387 -10.04 16.08 29.43
N SER A 388 -10.20 16.26 30.74
CA SER A 388 -11.51 16.39 31.36
C SER A 388 -12.20 17.69 30.92
N ALA A 389 -13.21 17.58 30.05
CA ALA A 389 -14.05 18.70 29.62
C ALA A 389 -14.82 19.32 30.80
N ASP A 390 -15.32 18.49 31.71
CA ASP A 390 -15.97 18.94 32.96
C ASP A 390 -15.04 19.84 33.78
N SER A 391 -13.74 19.49 33.85
CA SER A 391 -12.74 20.31 34.53
C SER A 391 -12.46 21.62 33.78
N LEU A 392 -12.53 21.65 32.44
CA LEU A 392 -12.43 22.91 31.71
C LEU A 392 -13.58 23.85 32.08
N VAL A 393 -14.82 23.34 32.09
CA VAL A 393 -16.03 24.10 32.43
C VAL A 393 -15.99 24.58 33.89
N GLU A 394 -15.71 23.68 34.84
CA GLU A 394 -15.67 24.00 36.28
C GLU A 394 -14.65 25.12 36.57
N LYS A 395 -13.53 25.11 35.87
CA LYS A 395 -12.44 26.08 36.05
C LYS A 395 -12.54 27.32 35.15
N GLY A 396 -13.56 27.40 34.30
CA GLY A 396 -13.76 28.54 33.40
C GLY A 396 -12.74 28.64 32.27
N PHE A 397 -12.12 27.53 31.87
CA PHE A 397 -11.26 27.45 30.69
C PHE A 397 -12.13 27.33 29.43
N ALA A 398 -11.79 28.09 28.39
CA ALA A 398 -12.52 28.05 27.11
C ALA A 398 -12.17 26.78 26.32
N SER A 399 -10.89 26.39 26.32
CA SER A 399 -10.39 25.23 25.63
C SER A 399 -9.11 24.68 26.27
N GLY A 400 -8.80 23.43 25.98
CA GLY A 400 -7.56 22.75 26.32
C GLY A 400 -6.86 22.25 25.06
N THR A 401 -5.54 22.32 25.00
CA THR A 401 -4.74 21.85 23.87
C THR A 401 -3.56 21.03 24.37
N CYS A 402 -3.45 19.78 23.90
CA CYS A 402 -2.27 18.95 24.08
C CYS A 402 -1.34 19.16 22.89
N GLN A 403 -0.14 19.66 23.15
CA GLN A 403 0.91 19.83 22.15
C GLN A 403 1.93 18.71 22.29
N ILE A 404 2.17 17.97 21.22
CA ILE A 404 3.15 16.88 21.16
C ILE A 404 4.28 17.31 20.25
N ALA A 405 5.51 17.24 20.74
CA ALA A 405 6.73 17.62 20.04
C ALA A 405 7.68 16.43 19.95
N TYR A 406 8.21 16.16 18.76
CA TYR A 406 9.11 15.04 18.48
C TYR A 406 10.03 15.36 17.30
N MET A 407 11.01 14.49 17.07
CA MET A 407 11.85 14.54 15.87
C MET A 407 11.36 13.50 14.87
N LEU A 408 11.33 13.86 13.59
CA LEU A 408 11.09 12.94 12.49
C LEU A 408 12.05 13.27 11.35
N ASN A 409 12.88 12.30 10.98
CA ASN A 409 13.94 12.45 9.98
C ASN A 409 14.90 13.60 10.34
N GLY A 410 15.20 13.77 11.62
CA GLY A 410 16.05 14.86 12.12
C GLY A 410 15.42 16.26 12.06
N GLN A 411 14.13 16.37 11.73
CA GLN A 411 13.39 17.63 11.75
C GLN A 411 12.44 17.68 12.96
N PRO A 412 12.36 18.83 13.66
CA PRO A 412 11.38 18.99 14.73
C PRO A 412 9.97 19.07 14.15
N VAL A 413 9.06 18.29 14.71
CA VAL A 413 7.63 18.28 14.36
C VAL A 413 6.82 18.54 15.63
N GLN A 414 5.76 19.32 15.50
CA GLN A 414 4.78 19.54 16.56
C GLN A 414 3.37 19.26 16.02
N GLN A 415 2.60 18.47 16.77
CA GLN A 415 1.18 18.22 16.53
C GLN A 415 0.37 18.73 17.73
N SER A 416 -0.89 19.08 17.51
CA SER A 416 -1.77 19.58 18.57
C SER A 416 -3.14 18.91 18.48
N LEU A 417 -3.69 18.54 19.62
CA LEU A 417 -5.09 18.13 19.79
C LEU A 417 -5.76 19.16 20.70
N THR A 418 -6.90 19.68 20.29
CA THR A 418 -7.63 20.73 21.03
C THR A 418 -8.99 20.20 21.43
N TRP A 419 -9.41 20.45 22.67
CA TRP A 419 -10.72 20.20 23.25
C TRP A 419 -11.38 21.53 23.56
N GLU A 420 -12.62 21.69 23.13
CA GLU A 420 -13.46 22.80 23.56
C GLU A 420 -14.22 22.40 24.83
N ALA A 421 -14.61 23.37 25.65
CA ALA A 421 -15.37 23.10 26.88
C ALA A 421 -16.73 22.39 26.63
N GLU A 422 -17.23 22.45 25.39
CA GLU A 422 -18.48 21.83 24.95
C GLU A 422 -18.28 20.41 24.37
N ASP A 423 -17.04 19.93 24.24
CA ASP A 423 -16.77 18.60 23.68
C ASP A 423 -17.28 17.48 24.62
N GLU A 424 -18.21 16.66 24.12
CA GLU A 424 -18.76 15.52 24.89
C GLU A 424 -17.76 14.36 25.08
N ASN A 425 -16.74 14.27 24.22
CA ASN A 425 -15.74 13.21 24.29
C ASN A 425 -14.39 13.75 24.81
N PRO A 426 -14.00 13.42 26.05
CA PRO A 426 -12.72 13.85 26.62
C PRO A 426 -11.52 13.12 26.01
N LEU A 427 -11.73 12.00 25.30
CA LEU A 427 -10.68 11.16 24.74
C LEU A 427 -10.43 11.45 23.25
N LYS A 428 -9.19 11.78 22.88
CA LYS A 428 -8.75 11.93 21.48
C LYS A 428 -7.56 11.02 21.20
N HIS A 429 -7.55 10.43 20.00
CA HIS A 429 -6.48 9.55 19.53
C HIS A 429 -5.50 10.29 18.63
N LEU A 430 -4.20 10.06 18.81
CA LEU A 430 -3.16 10.53 17.90
C LEU A 430 -2.21 9.41 17.51
N ALA A 431 -2.03 9.21 16.20
CA ALA A 431 -1.00 8.33 15.66
C ALA A 431 0.08 9.16 14.96
N PHE A 432 1.35 8.92 15.29
CA PHE A 432 2.48 9.65 14.72
C PHE A 432 3.72 8.76 14.56
N MET A 433 4.65 9.21 13.71
CA MET A 433 5.96 8.60 13.51
C MET A 433 7.05 9.48 14.10
N TYR A 434 8.08 8.89 14.68
CA TYR A 434 9.15 9.62 15.38
C TYR A 434 10.50 8.93 15.22
N ASP A 435 11.60 9.66 15.39
CA ASP A 435 12.95 9.13 15.45
C ASP A 435 13.14 8.40 16.80
N ARG A 436 13.35 7.08 16.78
CA ARG A 436 13.38 6.23 18.00
C ARG A 436 14.47 6.60 18.99
N ASP A 437 15.55 7.21 18.50
CA ASP A 437 16.68 7.67 19.30
C ASP A 437 16.43 9.05 19.92
N GLN A 438 15.30 9.69 19.62
CA GLN A 438 14.94 11.02 20.10
C GLN A 438 13.71 10.97 21.02
N PRO A 439 13.66 11.82 22.07
CA PRO A 439 12.54 11.85 22.98
C PRO A 439 11.29 12.43 22.31
N VAL A 440 10.14 11.82 22.58
CA VAL A 440 8.82 12.43 22.34
C VAL A 440 8.43 13.20 23.60
N ARG A 441 7.93 14.42 23.44
CA ARG A 441 7.50 15.26 24.56
C ARG A 441 6.08 15.77 24.34
N TYR A 442 5.36 16.02 25.42
CA TYR A 442 4.04 16.62 25.37
C TYR A 442 3.86 17.70 26.44
N ARG A 443 2.94 18.63 26.23
CA ARG A 443 2.45 19.57 27.23
C ARG A 443 0.99 19.89 27.01
N PHE A 444 0.32 20.38 28.05
CA PHE A 444 -1.03 20.91 27.96
C PHE A 444 -1.00 22.43 28.03
N VAL A 445 -1.87 23.06 27.27
CA VAL A 445 -2.12 24.50 27.25
C VAL A 445 -3.62 24.69 27.41
N VAL A 446 -4.06 25.41 28.42
CA VAL A 446 -5.48 25.75 28.64
C VAL A 446 -5.67 27.25 28.45
N ALA A 447 -6.73 27.63 27.75
CA ALA A 447 -7.00 29.03 27.38
C ALA A 447 -7.99 29.68 28.35
N LEU A 448 -7.64 30.85 28.90
CA LEU A 448 -8.53 31.72 29.69
C LEU A 448 -8.84 33.01 28.92
N ALA A 449 -9.86 33.74 29.37
CA ALA A 449 -10.18 35.07 28.85
C ALA A 449 -9.03 36.09 29.01
N GLU A 450 -8.15 35.91 30.00
CA GLU A 450 -7.05 36.82 30.34
C GLU A 450 -5.67 36.31 29.89
N GLY A 451 -5.57 35.11 29.29
CA GLY A 451 -4.31 34.52 28.79
C GLY A 451 -4.28 32.98 28.84
N ASP A 452 -3.22 32.37 28.32
CA ASP A 452 -3.06 30.91 28.32
C ASP A 452 -2.19 30.42 29.48
N ILE A 453 -2.57 29.33 30.13
CA ILE A 453 -1.74 28.60 31.10
C ILE A 453 -1.16 27.37 30.41
N SER A 454 0.16 27.16 30.53
CA SER A 454 0.84 26.02 29.91
C SER A 454 1.66 25.21 30.90
N THR A 455 1.52 23.88 30.86
CA THR A 455 2.40 22.98 31.60
C THR A 455 3.80 22.93 30.96
N PRO A 456 4.86 22.60 31.72
CA PRO A 456 6.14 22.27 31.11
C PRO A 456 6.04 21.03 30.22
N PHE A 457 6.94 20.90 29.25
CA PHE A 457 7.04 19.69 28.44
C PHE A 457 7.47 18.50 29.30
N LYS A 458 6.66 17.45 29.30
CA LYS A 458 6.96 16.14 29.89
C LYS A 458 7.45 15.19 28.80
N ALA A 459 8.41 14.32 29.13
CA ALA A 459 8.81 13.25 28.22
C ALA A 459 7.76 12.14 28.26
N LEU A 460 7.35 11.68 27.08
CA LEU A 460 6.50 10.50 26.95
C LEU A 460 7.39 9.26 27.17
N GLY A 461 7.01 8.37 28.09
CA GLY A 461 7.76 7.13 28.37
C GLY A 461 7.87 6.26 27.12
N PRO A 462 8.68 5.18 27.06
CA PRO A 462 8.83 4.37 25.84
C PRO A 462 7.61 3.50 25.51
N GLU A 463 6.81 3.12 26.52
CA GLU A 463 5.62 2.24 26.38
C GLU A 463 4.32 2.93 26.80
N GLU A 464 4.37 4.24 27.08
CA GLU A 464 3.18 5.03 27.43
C GLU A 464 2.26 5.18 26.20
N GLU A 465 1.07 4.60 26.27
CA GLU A 465 0.04 4.64 25.22
C GLU A 465 -1.16 5.51 25.61
N TYR A 466 -1.15 6.04 26.84
CA TYR A 466 -2.24 6.85 27.39
C TYR A 466 -1.70 8.03 28.21
N VAL A 467 -2.25 9.23 28.00
CA VAL A 467 -1.96 10.43 28.78
C VAL A 467 -3.27 11.05 29.26
N PHE A 468 -3.38 11.29 30.57
CA PHE A 468 -4.51 12.00 31.16
C PHE A 468 -4.07 13.35 31.72
N TYR A 469 -4.89 14.37 31.52
CA TYR A 469 -4.71 15.68 32.14
C TYR A 469 -6.01 16.20 32.75
N MET A 470 -5.90 16.56 34.03
CA MET A 470 -6.91 17.31 34.77
C MET A 470 -6.31 18.68 35.08
N PRO A 471 -6.85 19.78 34.55
CA PRO A 471 -6.43 21.13 34.91
C PRO A 471 -6.56 21.36 36.42
N GLU A 472 -5.50 21.84 37.06
CA GLU A 472 -5.48 22.24 38.48
C GLU A 472 -5.58 23.77 38.60
N ASP A 473 -6.08 24.27 39.74
CA ASP A 473 -5.99 25.70 40.07
C ASP A 473 -4.53 26.01 40.43
N ASP A 474 -3.91 26.95 39.70
CA ASP A 474 -2.58 27.49 40.04
C ASP A 474 -2.63 28.43 41.27
#